data_AF-A0A951A1W7-F1
#
_entry.id   AF-A0A951A1W7-F1
#
_cell.length_a   1.000
_cell.length_b   1.000
_cell.length_c   1.000
_cell.angle_alpha   90.00
_cell.angle_beta   90.00
_cell.angle_gamma   90.00
#
_symmetry.space_group_name_H-M   'P 1'
#
loop_
_entity.id
_entity.type
_entity.pdbx_description
1 polymer ?
#
loop_
_entity_poly.entity_id
_entity_poly.type
_entity_poly.pdbx_seq_one_letter_code
_entity_poly.pdbx_strand_id
1 'polypeptide(L)' 'LGAVAGKAYASIEEAMQAMSGIGELTGPTHAEMAQFHKAKRRIYARMRELDRESRTAMAGLDFRSWLAGSVAG' A
#
# COMPACT_ATOMS: atom_id res chain seq x y z
N LEU A 1 12.95 24.27 -3.70
CA LEU A 1 14.39 24.41 -3.39
C LEU A 1 15.09 25.44 -4.28
N GLY A 2 14.91 25.41 -5.61
CA GLY A 2 15.53 26.39 -6.52
C GLY A 2 15.24 27.85 -6.17
N ALA A 3 14.02 28.20 -5.76
CA ALA A 3 13.67 29.57 -5.37
C ALA A 3 14.39 30.07 -4.09
N VAL A 4 14.68 29.17 -3.13
CA VAL A 4 15.46 29.50 -1.92
C VAL A 4 16.96 29.56 -2.25
N ALA A 5 17.46 28.59 -3.04
CA ALA A 5 18.86 28.59 -3.50
C ALA A 5 19.18 29.82 -4.38
N GLY A 6 18.19 30.26 -5.17
CA GLY A 6 18.24 31.49 -5.96
C GLY A 6 17.95 32.77 -5.17
N LYS A 7 17.81 32.69 -3.84
CA LYS A 7 17.55 33.81 -2.92
C LYS A 7 16.28 34.62 -3.20
N ALA A 8 15.33 34.06 -3.94
CA ALA A 8 14.02 34.68 -4.17
C ALA A 8 13.14 34.63 -2.90
N TYR A 9 13.39 33.68 -2.01
CA TYR A 9 12.79 33.57 -0.67
C TYR A 9 13.87 33.19 0.35
N ALA A 10 13.75 33.69 1.58
CA ALA A 10 14.75 33.52 2.64
C ALA A 10 14.68 32.13 3.31
N SER A 11 13.54 31.44 3.18
CA SER A 11 13.35 30.12 3.75
C SER A 11 12.45 29.22 2.90
N ILE A 12 12.48 27.91 3.18
CA ILE A 12 11.59 26.94 2.55
C ILE A 12 10.13 27.20 2.93
N GLU A 13 9.87 27.56 4.19
CA GLU A 13 8.52 27.88 4.66
C GLU A 13 7.93 29.06 3.90
N GLU A 14 8.69 30.15 3.78
CA GLU A 14 8.28 31.34 3.04
C GLU A 14 8.00 31.02 1.55
N ALA A 15 8.88 30.25 0.92
CA ALA A 15 8.68 29.80 -0.46
C ALA A 15 7.42 28.91 -0.59
N MET A 16 7.15 28.04 0.38
CA MET A 16 5.95 27.18 0.36
C MET A 16 4.68 28.01 0.54
N GLN A 17 4.66 28.97 1.47
CA GLN A 17 3.50 29.85 1.66
C GLN A 17 3.21 30.71 0.42
N ALA A 18 4.26 31.20 -0.26
CA ALA A 18 4.11 32.04 -1.44
C ALA A 18 3.77 31.26 -2.72
N MET A 19 4.18 30.00 -2.83
CA MET A 19 4.08 29.22 -4.07
C MET A 19 3.08 28.06 -4.02
N SER A 20 2.53 27.73 -2.84
CA SER A 20 1.56 26.64 -2.69
C SER A 20 0.31 27.10 -1.97
N GLY A 21 -0.82 26.53 -2.38
CA GLY A 21 -2.12 26.74 -1.75
C GLY A 21 -2.94 25.46 -1.86
N ILE A 22 -3.88 25.29 -0.93
CA ILE A 22 -4.84 24.18 -0.99
C ILE A 22 -5.84 24.50 -2.09
N GLY A 23 -5.84 23.72 -3.17
CA GLY A 23 -6.77 23.90 -4.29
C GLY A 23 -8.18 23.38 -4.02
N GLU A 24 -8.30 22.33 -3.20
CA GLU A 24 -9.59 21.75 -2.83
C GLU A 24 -9.46 21.06 -1.46
N LEU A 25 -10.53 21.15 -0.67
CA LEU A 25 -10.70 20.41 0.57
C LEU A 25 -11.80 19.37 0.38
N THR A 26 -11.50 18.12 0.71
CA THR A 26 -12.52 17.06 0.72
C THR A 26 -13.11 16.94 2.12
N GLY A 27 -14.43 16.75 2.19
CA GLY A 27 -15.15 16.58 3.45
C GLY A 27 -14.98 15.19 4.06
N PRO A 28 -15.40 15.01 5.32
CA PRO A 28 -15.42 13.71 5.98
C PRO A 28 -16.23 12.68 5.17
N THR A 29 -15.70 11.47 5.04
CA THR A 29 -16.40 10.36 4.38
C THR A 29 -17.66 10.00 5.16
N HIS A 30 -18.78 9.82 4.47
CA HIS A 30 -20.03 9.35 5.08
C HIS A 30 -19.81 8.04 5.85
N ALA A 31 -20.43 7.90 7.02
CA ALA A 31 -20.15 6.79 7.95
C ALA A 31 -20.32 5.42 7.29
N GLU A 32 -21.36 5.24 6.46
CA GLU A 32 -21.61 4.00 5.73
C GLU A 32 -20.49 3.69 4.73
N MET A 33 -20.01 4.70 4.01
CA MET A 33 -18.91 4.55 3.05
C MET A 33 -17.60 4.22 3.77
N ALA A 34 -17.34 4.83 4.94
CA ALA A 34 -16.20 4.51 5.78
C ALA A 34 -16.24 3.06 6.28
N GLN A 35 -17.42 2.59 6.72
CA GLN A 35 -17.64 1.20 7.15
C GLN A 35 -17.46 0.22 5.99
N PHE A 36 -18.01 0.54 4.81
CA PHE A 36 -17.81 -0.24 3.59
C PHE A 36 -16.32 -0.38 3.27
N HIS A 37 -15.58 0.73 3.25
CA HIS A 37 -14.14 0.70 2.99
C HIS A 37 -13.36 -0.07 4.05
N LYS A 38 -13.77 -0.01 5.32
CA LYS A 38 -13.18 -0.82 6.40
C LYS A 38 -13.38 -2.32 6.14
N ALA A 39 -14.59 -2.73 5.80
CA ALA A 39 -14.89 -4.12 5.45
C ALA A 39 -14.10 -4.59 4.22
N LYS A 40 -14.08 -3.77 3.15
CA LYS A 40 -13.28 -4.01 1.94
C LYS A 40 -11.80 -4.23 2.26
N ARG A 41 -11.21 -3.36 3.08
CA ARG A 41 -9.80 -3.47 3.48
C ARG A 41 -9.52 -4.74 4.29
N ARG A 42 -10.45 -5.16 5.16
CA ARG A 42 -10.32 -6.42 5.92
C ARG A 42 -10.27 -7.63 5.00
N ILE A 43 -11.17 -7.70 4.01
CA ILE A 43 -11.20 -8.81 3.04
C ILE A 43 -9.92 -8.81 2.21
N TYR A 44 -9.50 -7.64 1.71
CA TYR A 44 -8.27 -7.51 0.94
C TYR A 44 -7.05 -8.00 1.72
N ALA A 45 -6.92 -7.63 3.00
CA ALA A 45 -5.85 -8.11 3.85
C ALA A 45 -5.86 -9.63 3.98
N ARG A 46 -7.04 -10.24 4.19
CA ARG A 46 -7.17 -11.70 4.28
C ARG A 46 -6.82 -12.40 2.97
N MET A 47 -7.21 -11.84 1.83
CA MET A 47 -6.82 -12.37 0.52
C MET A 47 -5.30 -12.34 0.32
N ARG A 48 -4.65 -11.25 0.75
CA ARG A 48 -3.19 -11.12 0.67
C ARG A 48 -2.46 -12.09 1.59
N GLU A 49 -3.01 -12.37 2.76
CA GLU A 49 -2.48 -13.38 3.67
C GLU A 49 -2.60 -14.79 3.07
N LEU A 50 -3.78 -15.16 2.58
CA LEU A 50 -4.01 -16.45 1.94
C LEU A 50 -3.10 -16.68 0.72
N ASP A 51 -2.88 -15.66 -0.12
CA ASP A 51 -1.94 -15.73 -1.25
C ASP A 51 -0.51 -16.01 -0.76
N ARG A 52 -0.07 -15.37 0.32
CA ARG A 52 1.26 -15.61 0.90
C ARG A 52 1.35 -17.02 1.48
N GLU A 53 0.38 -17.44 2.28
CA GLU A 53 0.31 -18.79 2.87
C GLU A 53 0.37 -19.86 1.78
N SER A 54 -0.40 -19.67 0.70
CA SER A 54 -0.42 -20.59 -0.44
C SER A 54 0.96 -20.71 -1.10
N ARG A 55 1.63 -19.58 -1.33
CA ARG A 55 2.99 -19.57 -1.92
C ARG A 55 4.02 -20.22 -0.99
N THR A 56 3.94 -19.95 0.31
CA THR A 56 4.82 -20.57 1.30
C THR A 56 4.60 -22.07 1.36
N ALA A 57 3.35 -22.55 1.35
CA ALA A 57 3.04 -23.96 1.30
C ALA A 57 3.61 -24.62 0.05
N MET A 58 3.42 -24.00 -1.13
CA MET A 58 3.97 -24.51 -2.38
C MET A 58 5.52 -24.45 -2.44
N ALA A 59 6.15 -23.49 -1.77
CA ALA A 59 7.61 -23.41 -1.68
C ALA A 59 8.20 -24.43 -0.68
N GLY A 60 7.45 -24.79 0.37
CA GLY A 60 7.84 -25.80 1.35
C GLY A 60 7.59 -27.24 0.90
N LEU A 61 6.69 -27.44 -0.07
CA LEU A 61 6.60 -28.68 -0.82
C LEU A 61 7.77 -28.72 -1.80
N ASP A 62 8.84 -29.44 -1.46
CA ASP A 62 9.83 -29.81 -2.48
C ASP A 62 9.11 -30.67 -3.52
N PHE A 63 8.78 -30.05 -4.65
CA PHE A 63 8.07 -30.66 -5.76
C PHE A 63 8.78 -31.92 -6.27
N ARG A 64 10.12 -32.03 -6.10
CA ARG A 64 10.87 -33.25 -6.42
C ARG A 64 10.62 -34.38 -5.41
N SER A 65 10.54 -34.10 -4.12
CA SER A 65 10.23 -35.08 -3.08
C SER A 65 8.81 -35.67 -3.23
N TRP A 66 7.83 -34.84 -3.62
CA TRP A 66 6.43 -35.28 -3.81
C TRP A 66 6.25 -36.15 -5.06
N LEU A 67 6.92 -35.81 -6.17
CA LEU A 67 6.94 -36.65 -7.38
C LEU A 67 7.68 -37.98 -7.14
N ALA A 68 8.79 -37.98 -6.40
CA ALA A 68 9.51 -39.20 -6.05
C ALA A 68 8.68 -40.17 -5.19
N GLY A 69 7.81 -39.65 -4.32
CA GLY A 69 6.89 -40.46 -3.50
C GLY A 69 5.68 -41.02 -4.23
N SER A 70 5.18 -40.37 -5.30
CA SER A 70 4.02 -40.85 -6.06
C SER A 70 4.32 -41.92 -7.11
N VAL A 71 5.59 -42.11 -7.51
CA VAL A 71 6.01 -43.12 -8.50
C VAL A 71 6.48 -44.42 -7.82
N ALA A 72 6.69 -44.40 -6.51
CA ALA A 72 7.15 -45.55 -5.72
C ALA A 72 6.01 -46.32 -5.00
N GLY A 73 4.75 -45.99 -5.28
CA GLY A 73 3.56 -46.64 -4.72
C GLY A 73 2.78 -47.45 -5.75
#